data_AF-F1L6I9-F1
#
_entry.id   AF-F1L6I9-F1
#
_cell.length_a   1.000
_cell.length_b   1.000
_cell.length_c   1.000
_cell.angle_alpha   90.00
_cell.angle_beta   90.00
_cell.angle_gamma   90.00
#
_symmetry.space_group_name_H-M   'P 1'
#
loop_
_entity.id
_entity.type
_entity.pdbx_description
1 polymer ?
#
loop_
_entity_poly.entity_id
_entity_poly.type
_entity_poly.pdbx_seq_one_letter_code
_entity_poly.pdbx_strand_id
1 'polypeptide(L)'
;MDSDGDGFVQEDELREHIKFMQKRYVNNDVDRTWKNYNEEKIKDGKLEWKDYREMVYGSPDGEGQELSPEYAKMVSRDERRWKVADYDSNGVLDRTEYGCFMHPEDCDHMRDIVVATLWISLKVWDC
;
A
#
# COMPACT_ATOMS: atom_id res chain seq x y z
N MET A 1 -12.83 17.83 18.18
CA MET A 1 -14.15 17.59 17.56
C MET A 1 -15.15 18.11 18.56
N ASP A 2 -16.03 19.00 18.08
CA ASP A 2 -16.01 20.40 18.49
C ASP A 2 -14.56 20.92 18.61
N SER A 3 -14.05 21.46 17.51
CA SER A 3 -12.66 21.92 17.36
C SER A 3 -12.53 23.43 17.57
N ASP A 4 -13.62 24.19 17.36
CA ASP A 4 -13.67 25.63 17.63
C ASP A 4 -14.26 25.98 19.00
N GLY A 5 -14.81 25.00 19.72
CA GLY A 5 -15.29 25.12 21.10
C GLY A 5 -16.63 25.83 21.19
N ASP A 6 -17.42 25.87 20.12
CA ASP A 6 -18.69 26.57 20.06
C ASP A 6 -19.86 25.79 20.69
N GLY A 7 -19.60 24.54 21.13
CA GLY A 7 -20.57 23.65 21.75
C GLY A 7 -21.49 22.92 20.76
N PHE A 8 -21.31 23.14 19.46
CA PHE A 8 -21.98 22.46 18.38
C PHE A 8 -20.97 21.66 17.56
N VAL A 9 -21.48 20.83 16.66
CA VAL A 9 -20.65 20.09 15.71
C VAL A 9 -21.14 20.49 14.32
N GLN A 10 -20.31 21.28 13.62
CA GLN A 10 -20.63 21.79 12.29
C GLN A 10 -20.23 20.79 11.20
N GLU A 11 -20.78 20.97 9.99
CA GLU A 11 -20.50 20.09 8.85
C GLU A 11 -19.00 20.02 8.52
N ASP A 12 -18.31 21.15 8.63
CA ASP A 12 -16.88 21.27 8.32
C ASP A 12 -16.05 20.44 9.31
N GLU A 13 -16.39 20.50 10.60
CA GLU A 13 -15.74 19.73 11.66
C GLU A 13 -15.99 18.23 11.53
N LEU A 14 -17.18 17.83 11.08
CA LEU A 14 -17.50 16.44 10.73
C LEU A 14 -16.63 15.96 9.58
N ARG A 15 -16.52 16.75 8.51
CA ARG A 15 -15.69 16.42 7.35
C ARG A 15 -14.22 16.31 7.74
N GLU A 16 -13.71 17.21 8.56
CA GLU A 16 -12.35 17.16 9.08
C GLU A 16 -12.10 15.94 9.97
N HIS A 17 -13.06 15.62 10.86
CA HIS A 17 -12.94 14.45 11.72
C HIS A 17 -12.95 13.15 10.91
N ILE A 18 -13.81 13.03 9.90
CA ILE A 18 -13.85 11.88 9.00
C ILE A 18 -12.49 11.71 8.30
N LYS A 19 -11.93 12.79 7.73
CA LYS A 19 -10.61 12.77 7.09
C LYS A 19 -9.50 12.40 8.07
N PHE A 20 -9.54 12.93 9.30
CA PHE A 20 -8.58 12.62 10.35
C PHE A 20 -8.64 11.13 10.73
N MET A 21 -9.84 10.58 10.89
CA MET A 21 -10.04 9.17 11.22
C MET A 21 -9.57 8.25 10.10
N GLN A 22 -9.84 8.59 8.83
CA GLN A 22 -9.33 7.87 7.67
C GLN A 22 -7.80 7.83 7.66
N LYS A 23 -7.14 8.98 7.77
CA LYS A 23 -5.67 9.07 7.85
C LYS A 23 -5.11 8.30 9.04
N ARG A 24 -5.79 8.32 10.19
CA ARG A 24 -5.37 7.58 11.38
C ARG A 24 -5.47 6.07 11.16
N TYR A 25 -6.51 5.59 10.51
CA TYR A 25 -6.67 4.16 10.18
C TYR A 25 -5.53 3.67 9.29
N VAL A 26 -5.28 4.39 8.20
CA VAL A 26 -4.22 4.11 7.23
C VAL A 26 -2.85 4.08 7.89
N ASN A 27 -2.52 5.11 8.69
CA ASN A 27 -1.25 5.15 9.41
C ASN A 27 -1.10 3.99 10.40
N ASN A 28 -2.16 3.59 11.10
CA ASN A 28 -2.10 2.45 12.02
C ASN A 28 -1.91 1.12 11.28
N ASP A 29 -2.52 0.94 10.11
CA ASP A 29 -2.34 -0.29 9.33
C ASP A 29 -0.93 -0.39 8.76
N VAL A 30 -0.41 0.72 8.23
CA VAL A 30 0.99 0.85 7.82
C VAL A 30 1.93 0.57 8.99
N ASP A 31 1.71 1.18 10.16
CA ASP A 31 2.57 0.93 11.33
C ASP A 31 2.54 -0.52 11.80
N ARG A 32 1.37 -1.16 11.76
CA ARG A 32 1.22 -2.55 12.17
C ARG A 32 1.98 -3.48 11.23
N THR A 33 1.81 -3.30 9.92
CA THR A 33 2.50 -4.12 8.91
C THR A 33 3.99 -3.85 8.91
N TRP A 34 4.40 -2.59 9.00
CA TRP A 34 5.79 -2.17 9.06
C TRP A 34 6.55 -2.73 10.27
N LYS A 35 5.92 -2.77 11.45
CA LYS A 35 6.50 -3.37 12.67
C LYS A 35 6.59 -4.88 12.62
N ASN A 36 5.72 -5.54 11.83
CA ASN A 36 5.75 -6.99 11.67
C ASN A 36 6.88 -7.45 10.75
N TYR A 37 7.48 -6.54 9.98
CA TYR A 37 8.64 -6.85 9.17
C TYR A 37 9.89 -6.85 10.04
N ASN A 38 10.66 -7.94 9.97
CA ASN A 38 11.90 -8.08 10.71
C ASN A 38 12.90 -6.99 10.29
N GLU A 39 13.75 -6.55 11.22
CA GLU A 39 14.81 -5.55 10.98
C GLU A 39 15.77 -5.97 9.85
N GLU A 40 15.89 -7.27 9.54
CA GLU A 40 16.70 -7.75 8.42
C GLU A 40 16.13 -7.37 7.04
N LYS A 41 14.81 -7.20 6.95
CA LYS A 41 14.09 -6.90 5.70
C LYS A 41 13.88 -5.39 5.50
N ILE A 42 13.85 -4.62 6.59
CA ILE A 42 13.82 -3.16 6.55
C ILE A 42 15.23 -2.63 6.81
N LYS A 43 15.94 -2.26 5.74
CA LYS A 43 17.28 -1.66 5.84
C LYS A 43 17.15 -0.16 5.86
N ASP A 44 17.67 0.50 6.89
CA ASP A 44 17.65 1.97 7.03
C ASP A 44 16.25 2.60 6.92
N GLY A 45 15.20 1.87 7.33
CA GLY A 45 13.81 2.34 7.20
C GLY A 45 13.26 2.27 5.78
N LYS A 46 13.87 1.47 4.92
CA LYS A 46 13.48 1.25 3.53
C LYS A 46 13.25 -0.24 3.26
N LEU A 47 12.30 -0.53 2.39
CA LEU A 47 11.95 -1.88 1.99
C LEU A 47 12.31 -2.10 0.51
N GLU A 48 13.03 -3.17 0.19
CA GLU A 48 13.34 -3.55 -1.19
C GLU A 48 12.23 -4.43 -1.79
N TRP A 49 11.99 -4.30 -3.11
CA TRP A 49 11.01 -5.14 -3.81
C TRP A 49 11.29 -6.64 -3.65
N LYS A 50 12.56 -7.04 -3.64
CA LYS A 50 12.98 -8.43 -3.46
C LYS A 50 12.51 -8.98 -2.11
N ASP A 51 12.70 -8.19 -1.06
CA ASP A 51 12.31 -8.53 0.31
C ASP A 51 10.78 -8.58 0.45
N TYR A 52 10.06 -7.60 -0.09
CA TYR A 52 8.61 -7.61 -0.15
C TYR A 52 8.07 -8.86 -0.88
N ARG A 53 8.64 -9.16 -2.05
CA ARG A 53 8.23 -10.32 -2.84
C ARG A 53 8.42 -11.62 -2.07
N GLU A 54 9.56 -11.80 -1.41
CA GLU A 54 9.83 -13.00 -0.62
C GLU A 54 8.87 -13.14 0.57
N MET A 55 8.52 -12.03 1.24
CA MET A 55 7.59 -12.05 2.37
C MET A 55 6.14 -12.36 1.95
N VAL A 56 5.68 -11.79 0.83
CA VAL A 56 4.28 -11.90 0.39
C VAL A 56 4.04 -13.15 -0.46
N TYR A 57 4.99 -13.47 -1.34
CA TYR A 57 4.85 -14.54 -2.33
C TYR A 57 5.71 -15.77 -2.02
N GLY A 58 6.59 -15.71 -1.01
CA GLY A 58 7.55 -16.77 -0.71
C GLY A 58 8.80 -16.71 -1.58
N SER A 59 9.82 -17.49 -1.20
CA SER A 59 11.04 -17.62 -2.00
C SER A 59 10.76 -18.38 -3.31
N PRO A 60 11.13 -17.83 -4.48
CA PRO A 60 11.06 -18.54 -5.76
C PRO A 60 11.97 -19.78 -5.81
N ASP A 61 12.95 -19.88 -4.90
CA ASP A 61 13.98 -20.91 -4.90
C ASP A 61 13.53 -22.20 -4.18
N GLY A 62 12.26 -22.28 -3.76
CA GLY A 62 11.66 -23.51 -3.27
C GLY A 62 11.61 -24.56 -4.38
N GLU A 63 12.46 -25.59 -4.29
CA GLU A 63 12.51 -26.68 -5.26
C GLU A 63 11.10 -27.24 -5.55
N GLY A 64 10.64 -27.10 -6.80
CA GLY A 64 9.40 -27.74 -7.29
C GLY A 64 8.19 -26.82 -7.52
N GLN A 65 8.28 -25.50 -7.32
CA GLN A 65 7.22 -24.59 -7.78
C GLN A 65 7.49 -24.11 -9.21
N GLU A 66 6.90 -24.78 -10.20
CA GLU A 66 6.68 -24.11 -11.49
C GLU A 66 5.80 -22.89 -11.23
N LEU A 67 6.39 -21.68 -11.35
CA LEU A 67 5.67 -20.43 -11.20
C LEU A 67 4.56 -20.41 -12.25
N SER A 68 3.31 -20.54 -11.82
CA SER A 68 2.20 -20.53 -12.77
C SER A 68 2.19 -19.24 -13.58
N PRO A 69 1.73 -19.26 -14.85
CA PRO A 69 1.57 -18.04 -15.63
C PRO A 69 0.71 -16.98 -14.91
N GLU A 70 -0.25 -17.41 -14.08
CA GLU A 70 -1.02 -16.52 -13.21
C GLU A 70 -0.17 -15.88 -12.12
N TYR A 71 0.72 -16.63 -11.47
CA TYR A 71 1.66 -16.11 -10.47
C TYR A 71 2.55 -15.01 -11.08
N ALA A 72 3.14 -15.25 -12.25
CA ALA A 72 3.99 -14.27 -12.92
C ALA A 72 3.22 -12.97 -13.29
N LYS A 73 1.94 -13.09 -13.67
CA LYS A 73 1.07 -11.94 -13.93
C LYS A 73 0.77 -11.14 -12.65
N MET A 74 0.54 -11.82 -11.52
CA MET A 74 0.31 -11.15 -10.24
C MET A 74 1.55 -10.38 -9.78
N VAL A 75 2.72 -11.02 -9.80
CA VAL A 75 3.99 -10.39 -9.39
C VAL A 75 4.33 -9.20 -10.28
N SER A 76 4.20 -9.33 -11.61
CA SER A 76 4.51 -8.23 -12.53
C SER A 76 3.54 -7.06 -12.42
N ARG A 77 2.28 -7.30 -12.06
CA ARG A 77 1.30 -6.25 -11.77
C ARG A 77 1.69 -5.48 -10.51
N ASP A 78 2.04 -6.18 -9.44
CA ASP A 78 2.41 -5.53 -8.19
C ASP A 78 3.77 -4.82 -8.29
N GLU A 79 4.71 -5.33 -9.09
CA GLU A 79 5.96 -4.64 -9.42
C GLU A 79 5.71 -3.30 -10.14
N ARG A 80 4.71 -3.23 -11.03
CA ARG A 80 4.32 -1.97 -11.66
C ARG A 80 3.77 -0.98 -10.64
N ARG A 81 2.95 -1.44 -9.69
CA ARG A 81 2.44 -0.60 -8.60
C ARG A 81 3.57 -0.10 -7.71
N TRP A 82 4.53 -0.96 -7.41
CA TRP A 82 5.73 -0.61 -6.64
C TRP A 82 6.49 0.55 -7.28
N LYS A 83 6.75 0.48 -8.59
CA LYS A 83 7.46 1.54 -9.34
C LYS A 83 6.71 2.87 -9.40
N VAL A 84 5.39 2.86 -9.24
CA VAL A 84 4.58 4.10 -9.20
C VAL A 84 4.56 4.68 -7.79
N ALA A 85 4.59 3.83 -6.76
CA ALA A 85 4.67 4.26 -5.36
C ALA A 85 6.06 4.83 -5.00
N ASP A 86 7.11 4.32 -5.66
CA ASP A 86 8.49 4.83 -5.61
C ASP A 86 8.60 6.16 -6.37
N TYR A 87 8.25 7.26 -5.70
CA TYR A 87 8.20 8.58 -6.36
C TYR A 87 9.60 9.16 -6.58
N ASP A 88 10.58 8.77 -5.76
CA ASP A 88 11.97 9.20 -5.90
C ASP A 88 12.79 8.28 -6.84
N SER A 89 12.20 7.16 -7.26
CA SER A 89 12.77 6.18 -8.18
C SER A 89 14.09 5.58 -7.69
N ASN A 90 14.28 5.48 -6.38
CA ASN A 90 15.48 4.91 -5.77
C ASN A 90 15.46 3.36 -5.76
N GLY A 91 14.35 2.73 -6.16
CA GLY A 91 14.15 1.28 -6.20
C GLY A 91 13.68 0.64 -4.89
N VAL A 92 13.46 1.43 -3.84
CA VAL A 92 13.13 1.00 -2.47
C VAL A 92 12.07 1.91 -1.87
N LEU A 93 11.08 1.35 -1.17
CA LEU A 93 10.04 2.18 -0.57
C LEU A 93 10.39 2.56 0.85
N ASP A 94 10.32 3.85 1.17
CA ASP A 94 10.26 4.32 2.55
C ASP A 94 8.87 4.05 3.19
N ARG A 95 8.72 4.33 4.49
CA ARG A 95 7.45 4.10 5.20
C ARG A 95 6.27 4.87 4.58
N THR A 96 6.50 6.07 4.05
CA THR A 96 5.46 6.91 3.44
C THR A 96 5.05 6.35 2.09
N GLU A 97 6.02 5.98 1.27
CA GLU A 97 5.82 5.37 -0.05
C GLU A 97 5.14 4.00 0.07
N TYR A 98 5.55 3.19 1.04
CA TYR A 98 4.90 1.94 1.36
C TYR A 98 3.45 2.16 1.82
N GLY A 99 3.18 3.25 2.55
CA GLY A 99 1.82 3.66 2.88
C GLY A 99 0.98 3.96 1.64
N CYS A 100 1.54 4.68 0.66
CA CYS A 100 0.90 4.91 -0.63
C CYS A 100 0.72 3.63 -1.46
N PHE A 101 1.61 2.65 -1.32
CA PHE A 101 1.47 1.37 -1.98
C PHE A 101 0.29 0.54 -1.42
N MET A 102 0.09 0.57 -0.09
CA MET A 102 -0.99 -0.15 0.60
C MET A 102 -2.34 0.57 0.51
N HIS A 103 -2.34 1.90 0.61
CA HIS A 103 -3.50 2.78 0.55
C HIS A 103 -3.37 3.78 -0.58
N PRO A 104 -3.34 3.31 -1.83
CA PRO A 104 -3.11 4.17 -2.98
C PRO A 104 -4.26 5.16 -3.23
N GLU A 105 -5.44 4.92 -2.65
CA GLU A 105 -6.56 5.87 -2.60
C GLU A 105 -6.25 7.18 -1.88
N ASP A 106 -5.30 7.16 -0.94
CA ASP A 106 -4.91 8.34 -0.15
C ASP A 106 -3.73 9.11 -0.76
N CYS A 107 -3.17 8.63 -1.88
CA CYS A 107 -2.03 9.24 -2.56
C CYS A 107 -2.39 9.68 -3.98
N ASP A 108 -2.31 10.99 -4.22
CA ASP A 108 -2.76 11.60 -5.48
C ASP A 108 -2.05 11.05 -6.73
N HIS A 109 -0.74 10.79 -6.63
CA HIS A 109 0.07 10.24 -7.73
C HIS A 109 -0.21 8.76 -8.03
N MET A 110 -0.89 8.05 -7.12
CA MET A 110 -1.28 6.64 -7.29
C MET A 110 -2.68 6.48 -7.89
N ARG A 111 -3.47 7.55 -8.02
CA ARG A 111 -4.87 7.47 -8.50
C ARG A 111 -4.99 6.76 -9.85
N ASP A 112 -4.08 7.04 -10.77
CA ASP A 112 -4.11 6.44 -12.11
C ASP A 112 -3.84 4.93 -12.09
N ILE A 113 -2.94 4.45 -11.22
CA ILE A 113 -2.65 3.02 -11.08
C ILE A 113 -3.77 2.28 -10.34
N VAL A 114 -4.46 2.95 -9.40
CA VAL A 114 -5.64 2.42 -8.71
C VAL A 114 -6.77 2.19 -9.68
N VAL A 115 -7.07 3.18 -10.53
CA VAL A 115 -8.08 3.04 -11.58
C VAL A 115 -7.69 1.90 -12.53
N ALA A 116 -6.47 1.89 -13.04
CA ALA A 116 -6.02 0.84 -13.96
C ALA A 116 -6.13 -0.57 -13.35
N THR A 117 -5.93 -0.71 -12.03
CA THR A 117 -5.94 -2.04 -11.39
C THR A 117 -7.31 -2.46 -10.85
N LEU A 118 -8.14 -1.54 -10.34
CA LEU A 118 -9.51 -1.85 -9.88
C LEU A 118 -10.40 -2.34 -11.02
N TRP A 119 -10.18 -1.82 -12.24
CA TRP A 119 -10.86 -2.31 -13.46
C TRP A 119 -10.56 -3.79 -13.77
N ILE A 120 -9.44 -4.33 -13.29
CA ILE A 120 -9.08 -5.74 -13.44
C ILE A 120 -9.66 -6.57 -12.29
N SER A 121 -9.71 -6.02 -11.07
CA SER A 121 -10.24 -6.73 -9.90
C SER A 121 -11.76 -6.95 -9.97
N LEU A 122 -12.52 -6.02 -10.56
CA LEU A 122 -13.96 -6.20 -10.83
C LEU A 122 -14.24 -7.38 -11.79
N LYS A 123 -13.36 -7.65 -12.76
CA LYS A 123 -13.50 -8.81 -13.66
C LYS A 123 -13.23 -10.17 -13.00
N VAL A 124 -12.65 -10.20 -11.81
CA VAL A 124 -12.38 -11.45 -11.07
C VAL A 124 -13.57 -11.85 -10.18
N TRP A 125 -14.48 -10.91 -9.88
CA TRP A 125 -15.70 -11.16 -9.10
C TRP A 125 -16.95 -11.40 -9.97
N ASP A 126 -16.81 -11.36 -11.31
CA ASP A 126 -17.87 -11.65 -12.28
C ASP A 126 -17.80 -13.10 -12.85
N CYS A 127 -17.24 -14.05 -12.09
CA CYS A 127 -17.29 -15.48 -12.40
C CYS A 127 -17.98 -16.26 -11.27
#